data_AF-A0A920KK42-F1
#
_entry.id   AF-A0A920KK42-F1
#
_cell.length_a   1.000
_cell.length_b   1.000
_cell.length_c   1.000
_cell.angle_alpha   90.00
_cell.angle_beta   90.00
_cell.angle_gamma   90.00
#
_symmetry.space_group_name_H-M   'P 1'
#
loop_
_entity.id
_entity.type
_entity.pdbx_description
1 polymer ?
#
loop_
_entity_poly.entity_id
_entity_poly.type
_entity_poly.pdbx_seq_one_letter_code
_entity_poly.pdbx_strand_id
1 'polypeptide(L)' 'MLPIIESLPEQTIIVDAKSGISGAGRNLNSKKLFNQGEENFQAYAVKNHRHYPETLNILQNYQSNLDLLLFLT' A
#
# COMPACT_ATOMS: atom_id res chain seq x y z
N MET A 1 -7.23 -2.10 11.01
CA MET A 1 -7.94 -0.96 10.39
C MET A 1 -9.44 -1.13 10.55
N LEU A 2 -10.11 -2.05 9.84
CA LEU A 2 -11.59 -2.17 9.89
C LEU A 2 -12.20 -2.28 11.30
N PRO A 3 -11.68 -3.07 12.25
CA PRO A 3 -12.33 -3.18 13.57
C PRO A 3 -12.20 -1.93 14.45
N ILE A 4 -11.29 -1.01 14.11
CA ILE A 4 -10.96 0.14 14.95
C ILE A 4 -11.31 1.48 14.30
N ILE A 5 -11.69 1.48 13.02
CA ILE A 5 -11.81 2.71 12.21
C ILE A 5 -12.86 3.66 12.79
N GLU A 6 -14.00 3.15 13.24
CA GLU A 6 -15.10 3.95 13.82
C GLU A 6 -14.74 4.60 15.16
N SER A 7 -13.70 4.08 15.85
CA SER A 7 -13.22 4.64 17.13
C SER A 7 -12.11 5.68 16.95
N LEU A 8 -11.57 5.83 15.73
CA LEU A 8 -10.49 6.78 15.46
C LEU A 8 -11.08 8.17 15.15
N PRO A 9 -10.43 9.25 15.60
CA PRO A 9 -10.84 10.60 15.23
C PRO A 9 -10.61 10.85 13.74
N GLU A 10 -11.20 11.91 13.18
CA GLU A 10 -10.88 12.37 11.83
C GLU A 10 -9.42 12.81 11.76
N GLN A 11 -8.61 12.02 11.08
CA GLN A 11 -7.17 12.23 10.97
C GLN A 11 -6.63 11.64 9.66
N THR A 12 -5.43 12.08 9.29
CA THR A 12 -4.67 11.42 8.22
C THR A 12 -4.16 10.06 8.69
N ILE A 13 -4.39 9.03 7.87
CA ILE A 13 -3.89 7.67 8.09
C ILE A 13 -2.73 7.43 7.13
N ILE A 14 -1.57 7.07 7.68
CA ILE A 14 -0.39 6.69 6.91
C ILE A 14 -0.27 5.17 6.95
N VAL A 15 -0.26 4.54 5.79
CA VAL A 15 -0.07 3.10 5.63
C VAL A 15 1.23 2.87 4.90
N ASP A 16 2.18 2.18 5.52
CA ASP A 16 3.41 1.72 4.89
C ASP A 16 3.41 0.19 4.85
N ALA A 17 2.98 -0.35 3.70
CA ALA A 17 2.81 -1.77 3.46
C ALA A 17 4.05 -2.37 2.80
N LYS A 18 4.56 -3.48 3.34
CA LYS A 18 5.73 -4.17 2.81
C LYS A 18 5.29 -5.45 2.14
N SER A 19 5.82 -5.77 0.96
CA SER A 19 5.50 -7.05 0.31
C SER A 19 6.70 -7.72 -0.33
N GLY A 20 6.70 -9.05 -0.35
CA GLY A 20 7.71 -9.81 -1.07
C GLY A 20 7.57 -9.67 -2.58
N ILE A 21 8.64 -9.98 -3.31
CA ILE A 21 8.69 -9.94 -4.79
C ILE A 21 7.58 -10.76 -5.46
N SER A 22 7.06 -11.79 -4.78
CA SER A 22 5.93 -12.61 -5.21
C SER A 22 4.64 -11.78 -5.42
N GLY A 23 4.40 -10.75 -4.60
CA GLY A 23 3.22 -9.87 -4.70
C GLY A 23 3.20 -9.01 -5.97
N ALA A 24 4.37 -8.79 -6.59
CA ALA A 24 4.48 -7.99 -7.81
C ALA A 24 4.11 -8.77 -9.09
N GLY A 25 3.86 -10.09 -8.98
CA GLY A 25 3.52 -10.97 -10.09
C GLY A 25 4.70 -11.33 -11.01
N ARG A 26 4.48 -12.28 -11.92
CA ARG A 26 5.50 -12.95 -12.76
C ARG A 26 5.93 -12.18 -14.01
N ASN A 27 5.61 -10.88 -14.09
CA ASN A 27 5.99 -10.04 -15.23
C ASN A 27 7.52 -9.83 -15.24
N LEU A 28 8.12 -9.97 -16.44
CA LEU A 28 9.54 -9.71 -16.66
C LEU A 28 9.86 -8.24 -16.36
N ASN A 29 10.71 -8.02 -15.37
CA ASN A 29 11.23 -6.71 -15.00
C ASN A 29 12.67 -6.92 -14.52
N SER A 30 13.60 -6.11 -15.01
CA SER A 30 15.01 -6.19 -14.62
C SER A 30 15.18 -6.13 -13.10
N LYS A 31 14.44 -5.23 -12.43
CA LYS A 31 14.44 -5.08 -10.96
C LYS A 31 13.95 -6.31 -10.19
N LYS A 32 13.33 -7.26 -10.87
CA LYS A 32 12.84 -8.53 -10.31
C LYS A 32 13.69 -9.73 -10.72
N LEU A 33 14.76 -9.52 -11.48
CA LEU A 33 15.74 -10.56 -11.73
C LEU A 33 16.34 -10.97 -10.40
N PHE A 34 16.60 -12.27 -10.24
CA PHE A 34 17.12 -12.85 -8.99
C PHE A 34 18.28 -12.02 -8.41
N ASN A 35 19.31 -11.75 -9.22
CA ASN A 35 20.48 -10.96 -8.80
C ASN A 35 20.19 -9.51 -8.37
N GLN A 36 19.03 -8.94 -8.72
CA GLN A 36 18.65 -7.54 -8.41
C GLN A 36 17.54 -7.46 -7.34
N GLY A 37 16.79 -8.54 -7.16
CA GLY A 37 15.70 -8.64 -6.20
C GLY A 37 16.08 -9.41 -4.92
N GLU A 38 17.11 -10.27 -4.97
CA GLU A 38 17.66 -10.94 -3.79
C GLU A 38 18.34 -9.91 -2.88
N GLU A 39 18.04 -9.96 -1.58
CA GLU A 39 18.58 -9.04 -0.55
C GLU A 39 18.32 -7.54 -0.81
N ASN A 40 17.29 -7.19 -1.59
CA ASN A 40 16.95 -5.81 -1.91
C ASN A 40 15.62 -5.37 -1.22
N PHE A 41 15.62 -4.17 -0.63
CA PHE A 41 14.45 -3.54 -0.02
C PHE A 41 14.29 -2.13 -0.61
N GLN A 42 13.22 -1.92 -1.38
CA GLN A 42 13.07 -0.70 -2.16
C GLN A 42 11.61 -0.25 -2.26
N ALA A 43 11.37 1.03 -2.00
CA ALA A 43 10.05 1.61 -2.16
C ALA A 43 9.60 1.54 -3.63
N TYR A 44 8.39 1.05 -3.87
CA TYR A 44 7.81 0.96 -5.20
C TYR A 44 6.38 1.49 -5.21
N ALA A 45 5.96 2.06 -6.34
CA ALA A 45 4.61 2.60 -6.51
C ALA A 45 4.15 3.65 -5.46
N VAL A 46 5.11 4.35 -4.84
CA VAL A 46 4.94 5.29 -3.70
C VAL A 46 3.83 6.32 -3.86
N LYS A 47 3.58 6.85 -5.06
CA LYS A 47 2.57 7.90 -5.28
C LYS A 47 1.31 7.43 -5.98
N ASN A 48 1.30 6.21 -6.54
CA ASN A 48 0.21 5.76 -7.39
C ASN A 48 0.05 4.24 -7.32
N HIS A 49 -0.12 3.73 -6.10
CA HIS A 49 -0.36 2.31 -5.94
C HIS A 49 -1.77 1.95 -6.38
N ARG A 50 -1.92 0.86 -7.15
CA ARG A 50 -3.20 0.46 -7.73
C ARG A 50 -4.26 0.07 -6.70
N HIS A 51 -3.86 -0.37 -5.49
CA HIS A 51 -4.81 -0.64 -4.40
C HIS A 51 -5.21 0.61 -3.61
N TYR A 52 -4.64 1.79 -3.91
CA TYR A 52 -5.03 3.05 -3.27
C TYR A 52 -6.54 3.34 -3.41
N PRO A 53 -7.13 3.36 -4.62
CA PRO A 53 -8.57 3.64 -4.78
C PRO A 53 -9.46 2.60 -4.07
N GLU A 54 -9.08 1.32 -4.08
CA GLU A 54 -9.83 0.26 -3.39
C GLU A 54 -9.82 0.46 -1.87
N THR A 55 -8.65 0.75 -1.30
CA THR A 55 -8.49 0.98 0.15
C THR A 55 -9.26 2.21 0.59
N LEU A 56 -9.14 3.31 -0.17
CA LEU A 56 -9.86 4.56 0.14
C LEU A 56 -11.38 4.36 0.08
N ASN A 57 -11.89 3.70 -0.96
CA ASN A 57 -13.32 3.43 -1.11
C ASN A 57 -13.88 2.59 0.06
N ILE A 58 -13.15 1.56 0.50
CA ILE A 58 -13.58 0.74 1.65
C ILE A 58 -13.61 1.58 2.92
N LEU A 59 -12.59 2.41 3.18
CA LEU A 59 -12.53 3.22 4.41
C LEU A 59 -13.57 4.36 4.42
N GLN A 60 -13.86 4.95 3.26
CA GLN A 60 -14.89 5.99 3.12
C GLN A 60 -16.30 5.50 3.47
N ASN A 61 -16.58 4.20 3.38
CA ASN A 61 -17.85 3.63 3.83
C ASN A 61 -18.03 3.70 5.35
N TYR A 62 -16.95 3.87 6.11
CA TYR A 62 -16.99 3.98 7.58
C TYR A 62 -16.80 5.42 8.05
N GLN A 63 -16.00 6.22 7.35
CA GLN A 63 -15.69 7.60 7.74
C GLN A 63 -15.46 8.47 6.50
N SER A 64 -16.26 9.51 6.31
CA SER A 64 -16.32 10.30 5.07
C SER A 64 -15.14 11.25 4.88
N ASN A 65 -14.64 11.85 5.96
CA ASN A 65 -13.49 12.75 5.95
C ASN A 65 -12.23 12.02 6.39
N LEU A 66 -11.63 11.26 5.49
CA LEU A 66 -10.43 10.49 5.78
C LEU A 66 -9.36 10.70 4.70
N ASP A 67 -8.22 11.22 5.12
CA ASP A 67 -7.04 11.36 4.27
C ASP A 67 -6.15 10.11 4.42
N LEU A 68 -5.97 9.37 3.34
CA LEU A 68 -5.11 8.18 3.30
C LEU A 68 -3.83 8.47 2.52
N LEU A 69 -2.69 8.11 3.09
CA LEU A 69 -1.39 8.15 2.41
C LEU A 69 -0.76 6.75 2.46
N LEU A 70 -0.71 6.08 1.30
CA LEU A 70 -0.25 4.70 1.16
C LEU A 70 1.13 4.66 0.50
N PHE A 71 2.11 4.13 1.21
CA PHE A 71 3.43 3.75 0.73
C PHE A 71 3.54 2.24 0.60
N LEU A 72 4.25 1.78 -0.43
CA LEU A 72 4.69 0.39 -0.49
C LEU A 72 6.20 0.27 -0.63
N THR A 73 6.72 -0.71 0.08
CA THR A 73 8.13 -1.10 0.07
C THR A 73 8.30 -2.58 -0.22
#